data_AF-V5IAL8-F1
#
_entry.id   AF-V5IAL8-F1
#
_cell.length_a   1.000
_cell.length_b   1.000
_cell.length_c   1.000
_cell.angle_alpha   90.00
_cell.angle_beta   90.00
_cell.angle_gamma   90.00
#
_symmetry.space_group_name_H-M   'P 1'
#
loop_
_entity.id
_entity.type
_entity.pdbx_description
1 polymer ?
#
loop_
_entity_poly.entity_id
_entity_poly.type
_entity_poly.pdbx_seq_one_letter_code
_entity_poly.pdbx_strand_id
1 'polypeptide(L)'
;MNVFQMFWFFLKKIFDIIFMAIIRMCNSNSVSENDKVCPYAFKAFNYEKILPNPNSKVPFPRSGHRIGADSSNFYSFGGYNPLVRDEVEHHEDDDFWVQSYPLFQELWKFNFASRQWTRFRNSQTLPMELASNALVLHRNILMVYGGTGSPFGIRCSNQLYVCKVNDENGLMVEVNTTGQLPLPLYG
;
A
#
# COMPACT_ATOMS: atom_id res chain seq x y z
N MET A 1 20.20 -5.47 50.01
CA MET A 1 19.13 -5.87 49.05
C MET A 1 18.08 -6.62 49.85
N ASN A 2 16.81 -6.19 49.84
CA ASN A 2 15.79 -6.73 50.74
C ASN A 2 15.30 -8.11 50.23
N VAL A 3 14.90 -9.02 51.14
CA VAL A 3 14.51 -10.41 50.81
C VAL A 3 13.41 -10.46 49.74
N PHE A 4 12.51 -9.47 49.77
CA PHE A 4 11.43 -9.30 48.80
C PHE A 4 11.94 -9.03 47.37
N GLN A 5 13.03 -8.26 47.26
CA GLN A 5 13.66 -7.93 45.98
C GLN A 5 14.38 -9.15 45.40
N MET A 6 15.01 -9.95 46.26
CA MET A 6 15.66 -11.21 45.85
C MET A 6 14.65 -12.25 45.38
N PHE A 7 13.49 -12.34 46.05
CA PHE A 7 12.37 -13.19 45.65
C PHE A 7 11.77 -12.77 44.30
N TRP A 8 11.60 -11.46 44.07
CA TRP A 8 11.13 -10.93 42.80
C TRP A 8 12.09 -11.22 41.64
N PHE A 9 13.40 -11.08 41.86
CA PHE A 9 14.41 -11.46 40.86
C PHE A 9 14.40 -12.95 40.53
N PHE A 10 14.15 -13.80 41.53
CA PHE A 10 14.04 -15.24 41.34
C PHE A 10 12.79 -15.62 40.53
N LEU A 11 11.64 -15.02 40.85
CA LEU A 11 10.39 -15.20 40.08
C LEU A 11 10.53 -14.73 38.63
N LYS A 12 11.18 -13.58 38.39
CA LYS A 12 11.42 -13.08 37.04
C LYS A 12 12.29 -14.05 36.24
N LYS A 13 13.36 -14.60 36.83
CA LYS A 13 14.18 -15.62 36.17
C LYS A 13 13.40 -16.89 35.82
N ILE A 14 12.52 -17.35 36.71
CA ILE A 14 11.67 -18.52 36.44
C ILE A 14 10.71 -18.21 35.28
N PHE A 15 10.09 -17.03 35.29
CA PHE A 15 9.22 -16.60 34.19
C PHE A 15 9.97 -16.53 32.86
N ASP A 16 11.17 -15.94 32.84
CA ASP A 16 11.99 -15.84 31.63
C ASP A 16 12.39 -17.24 31.09
N ILE A 17 12.71 -18.18 31.96
CA ILE A 17 13.04 -19.57 31.57
C ILE A 17 11.82 -20.29 30.99
N ILE A 18 10.66 -20.16 31.63
CA ILE A 18 9.42 -20.77 31.16
C ILE A 18 8.98 -20.13 29.84
N PHE A 19 9.06 -18.81 29.73
CA PHE A 19 8.73 -18.07 28.51
C PHE A 19 9.65 -18.49 27.35
N MET A 20 10.96 -18.61 27.59
CA MET A 20 11.91 -19.10 26.60
C MET A 20 11.65 -20.57 26.23
N ALA A 21 11.26 -21.41 27.18
CA ALA A 21 10.88 -22.80 26.91
C ALA A 21 9.61 -22.88 26.05
N ILE A 22 8.61 -22.05 26.31
CA ILE A 22 7.37 -21.97 25.51
C ILE A 22 7.68 -21.48 24.09
N ILE A 23 8.49 -20.42 23.91
CA ILE A 23 8.95 -19.97 22.59
C ILE A 23 9.66 -21.10 21.84
N ARG A 24 10.53 -21.85 22.53
CA ARG A 24 11.28 -22.96 21.96
C ARG A 24 10.39 -24.14 21.57
N MET A 25 9.32 -24.40 22.33
CA MET A 25 8.30 -25.41 22.03
C MET A 25 7.36 -24.99 20.90
N CYS A 26 6.98 -23.70 20.81
CA CYS A 26 6.22 -23.16 19.69
C CYS A 26 7.04 -23.19 18.38
N ASN A 27 8.36 -23.02 18.47
CA ASN A 27 9.28 -23.15 17.34
C ASN A 27 9.68 -24.60 17.02
N SER A 28 9.35 -25.59 17.87
CA SER A 28 9.70 -26.99 17.66
C SER A 28 8.66 -27.80 16.89
N ASN A 29 7.69 -27.15 16.23
CA ASN A 29 6.87 -27.81 15.23
C ASN A 29 7.75 -28.14 14.02
N SER A 30 8.32 -29.35 14.05
CA SER A 30 8.90 -30.13 12.95
C SER A 30 9.16 -29.35 11.66
N VAL A 31 10.22 -28.54 11.64
CA VAL A 31 10.82 -28.11 10.38
C VAL A 31 11.59 -29.31 9.86
N SER A 32 11.08 -29.92 8.80
CA SER A 32 11.78 -30.99 8.11
C SER A 32 13.13 -30.47 7.63
N GLU A 33 14.19 -31.27 7.77
CA GLU A 33 15.57 -30.94 7.39
C GLU A 33 15.76 -30.72 5.87
N ASN A 34 14.68 -30.72 5.09
CA ASN A 34 14.67 -30.53 3.64
C ASN A 34 14.05 -29.22 3.13
N ASP A 35 13.48 -28.38 3.99
CA ASP A 35 12.98 -27.06 3.56
C ASP A 35 14.12 -26.05 3.50
N LYS A 36 15.07 -26.27 2.57
CA LYS A 36 15.90 -25.17 2.07
C LYS A 36 14.95 -24.13 1.51
N VAL A 37 14.74 -23.04 2.25
CA VAL A 37 14.10 -21.83 1.73
C VAL A 37 14.98 -21.32 0.61
N CYS A 38 14.73 -21.78 -0.61
CA CYS A 38 15.36 -21.25 -1.80
C CYS A 38 14.75 -19.86 -2.03
N PRO A 39 15.53 -18.78 -1.90
CA PRO A 39 15.03 -17.45 -2.24
C PRO A 39 14.57 -17.46 -3.70
N TYR A 40 13.52 -16.71 -4.00
CA TYR A 40 13.06 -16.56 -5.37
C TYR A 40 14.23 -16.10 -6.26
N ALA A 41 14.50 -16.85 -7.31
CA ALA A 41 15.43 -16.48 -8.36
C ALA A 41 14.62 -15.98 -9.56
N PHE A 42 14.97 -14.80 -10.08
CA PHE A 42 14.37 -14.26 -11.28
C PHE A 42 14.52 -15.24 -12.45
N LYS A 43 13.41 -15.56 -13.12
CA LYS A 43 13.37 -16.42 -14.30
C LYS A 43 12.93 -15.57 -15.49
N ALA A 44 13.85 -15.31 -16.40
CA ALA A 44 13.55 -14.55 -17.61
C ALA A 44 12.40 -15.20 -18.39
N PHE A 45 11.46 -14.38 -18.87
CA PHE A 45 10.29 -14.79 -19.67
C PHE A 45 9.33 -15.79 -18.98
N ASN A 46 9.44 -15.97 -17.66
CA ASN A 46 8.50 -16.77 -16.90
C ASN A 46 7.46 -15.87 -16.23
N TYR A 47 6.24 -15.91 -16.73
CA TYR A 47 5.13 -15.10 -16.23
C TYR A 47 4.21 -15.93 -15.37
N GLU A 48 3.91 -15.45 -14.17
CA GLU A 48 2.93 -16.05 -13.29
C GLU A 48 1.83 -15.04 -13.00
N LYS A 49 0.58 -15.47 -13.14
CA LYS A 49 -0.57 -14.67 -12.70
C LYS A 49 -0.71 -14.83 -11.19
N ILE A 50 -0.49 -13.75 -10.45
CA ILE A 50 -0.75 -13.71 -9.02
C ILE A 50 -2.26 -13.57 -8.80
N LEU A 51 -2.87 -14.56 -8.16
CA LEU A 51 -4.26 -14.51 -7.73
C LEU A 51 -4.36 -13.91 -6.32
N PRO A 52 -5.17 -12.85 -6.12
CA PRO A 52 -5.46 -12.34 -4.79
C PRO A 52 -6.15 -13.39 -3.91
N ASN A 53 -6.10 -13.16 -2.61
CA ASN A 53 -6.92 -13.88 -1.65
C ASN A 53 -8.41 -13.75 -2.06
N PRO A 54 -9.19 -14.85 -2.16
CA PRO A 54 -10.59 -14.81 -2.59
C PRO A 54 -11.49 -13.90 -1.75
N ASN A 55 -11.14 -13.67 -0.48
CA ASN A 55 -11.89 -12.81 0.44
C ASN A 55 -11.47 -11.34 0.37
N SER A 56 -10.50 -11.01 -0.48
CA SER A 56 -10.01 -9.64 -0.65
C SER A 56 -10.92 -8.86 -1.60
N LYS A 57 -11.34 -7.65 -1.20
CA LYS A 57 -11.78 -6.64 -2.18
C LYS A 57 -10.61 -6.37 -3.15
N VAL A 58 -10.87 -6.10 -4.42
CA VAL A 58 -9.84 -5.82 -5.43
C VAL A 58 -10.12 -4.52 -6.16
N PRO A 59 -9.11 -3.76 -6.62
CA PRO A 59 -9.33 -2.59 -7.44
C PRO A 59 -10.00 -2.98 -8.77
N PHE A 60 -10.99 -2.20 -9.22
CA PHE A 60 -11.54 -2.34 -10.56
C PHE A 60 -10.47 -2.25 -11.66
N PRO A 61 -10.69 -2.88 -12.83
CA PRO A 61 -9.83 -2.71 -14.01
C PRO A 61 -9.64 -1.22 -14.33
N ARG A 62 -8.41 -0.79 -14.56
CA ARG A 62 -8.06 0.63 -14.72
C ARG A 62 -6.81 0.83 -15.58
N SER A 63 -6.80 1.89 -16.39
CA SER A 63 -5.63 2.32 -17.16
C SER A 63 -5.07 3.64 -16.62
N GLY A 64 -3.85 4.03 -17.02
CA GLY A 64 -3.23 5.30 -16.61
C GLY A 64 -2.90 5.44 -15.13
N HIS A 65 -3.17 4.41 -14.31
CA HIS A 65 -2.77 4.36 -12.91
C HIS A 65 -1.24 4.22 -12.80
N ARG A 66 -0.69 4.63 -11.67
CA ARG A 66 0.73 4.44 -11.38
C ARG A 66 0.94 3.54 -10.18
N ILE A 67 2.11 2.91 -10.17
CA ILE A 67 2.44 1.86 -9.22
C ILE A 67 3.79 2.12 -8.57
N GLY A 68 3.91 1.76 -7.30
CA GLY A 68 5.17 1.75 -6.55
C GLY A 68 5.21 0.51 -5.67
N ALA A 69 6.38 -0.03 -5.38
CA ALA A 69 6.49 -1.24 -4.56
C ALA A 69 7.71 -1.17 -3.64
N ASP A 70 7.54 -1.73 -2.45
CA ASP A 70 8.62 -2.08 -1.53
C ASP A 70 8.82 -3.61 -1.52
N SER A 71 9.58 -4.14 -0.56
CA SER A 71 9.85 -5.58 -0.46
C SER A 71 8.61 -6.43 -0.11
N SER A 72 7.60 -5.82 0.49
CA SER A 72 6.45 -6.47 1.12
C SER A 72 5.13 -6.10 0.46
N ASN A 73 5.06 -4.93 -0.16
CA ASN A 73 3.83 -4.33 -0.66
C ASN A 73 3.99 -3.70 -2.03
N PHE A 74 2.90 -3.77 -2.79
CA PHE A 74 2.68 -3.06 -4.04
C PHE A 74 1.58 -2.03 -3.84
N TYR A 75 1.73 -0.84 -4.38
CA TYR A 75 0.80 0.27 -4.27
C TYR A 75 0.30 0.65 -5.65
N SER A 76 -1.00 0.89 -5.79
CA SER A 76 -1.64 1.36 -7.02
C SER A 76 -2.43 2.61 -6.73
N PHE A 77 -2.06 3.70 -7.41
CA PHE A 77 -2.67 5.01 -7.24
C PHE A 77 -3.42 5.41 -8.50
N GLY A 78 -4.65 5.88 -8.30
CA GLY A 78 -5.41 6.51 -9.36
C GLY A 78 -5.94 5.53 -10.41
N GLY A 79 -6.07 6.05 -11.63
CA GLY A 79 -6.47 5.32 -12.83
C GLY A 79 -7.78 5.83 -13.42
N TYR A 80 -8.09 5.31 -14.59
CA TYR A 80 -9.26 5.68 -15.40
C TYR A 80 -9.98 4.42 -15.88
N ASN A 81 -11.31 4.41 -15.79
CA ASN A 81 -12.14 3.46 -16.51
C ASN A 81 -13.57 3.99 -16.69
N PRO A 82 -13.99 4.35 -17.92
CA PRO A 82 -15.31 4.89 -18.18
C PRO A 82 -16.39 3.80 -18.26
N LEU A 83 -16.01 2.51 -18.25
CA LEU A 83 -16.94 1.39 -18.42
C LEU A 83 -17.55 0.91 -17.09
N VAL A 84 -17.06 1.38 -15.93
CA VAL A 84 -17.53 0.94 -14.60
C VAL A 84 -18.80 1.70 -14.15
N ARG A 85 -19.67 2.09 -15.11
CA ARG A 85 -20.88 2.90 -14.81
C ARG A 85 -22.03 2.12 -14.19
N ASP A 86 -22.08 0.80 -14.40
CA ASP A 86 -23.23 -0.01 -13.97
C ASP A 86 -22.90 -0.89 -12.74
N GLU A 87 -21.63 -0.90 -12.28
CA GLU A 87 -21.19 -1.56 -11.03
C GLU A 87 -21.31 -0.61 -9.81
N VAL A 88 -22.20 0.40 -9.94
CA VAL A 88 -22.32 1.60 -9.09
C VAL A 88 -22.99 1.36 -7.74
N GLU A 89 -23.62 0.20 -7.51
CA GLU A 89 -24.27 -0.12 -6.24
C GLU A 89 -23.29 -0.48 -5.09
N HIS A 90 -21.98 -0.52 -5.31
CA HIS A 90 -21.00 -1.00 -4.31
C HIS A 90 -19.95 0.02 -3.85
N HIS A 91 -20.11 1.30 -4.19
CA HIS A 91 -19.32 2.39 -3.59
C HIS A 91 -19.97 2.90 -2.28
N GLU A 92 -20.35 1.99 -1.37
CA GLU A 92 -20.91 2.38 -0.06
C GLU A 92 -19.92 3.21 0.79
N ASP A 93 -18.62 3.14 0.48
CA ASP A 93 -17.52 3.74 1.25
C ASP A 93 -16.85 4.96 0.57
N ASP A 94 -17.38 5.49 -0.55
CA ASP A 94 -16.71 6.56 -1.32
C ASP A 94 -17.63 7.71 -1.79
N ASP A 95 -17.82 8.68 -0.90
CA ASP A 95 -18.63 9.88 -1.14
C ASP A 95 -18.14 10.75 -2.33
N PHE A 96 -16.89 10.60 -2.77
CA PHE A 96 -16.23 11.50 -3.75
C PHE A 96 -16.18 10.94 -5.17
N TRP A 97 -16.65 9.70 -5.36
CA TRP A 97 -16.63 9.01 -6.66
C TRP A 97 -17.33 9.81 -7.77
N VAL A 98 -18.48 10.44 -7.46
CA VAL A 98 -19.25 11.22 -8.44
C VAL A 98 -18.45 12.39 -9.02
N GLN A 99 -17.54 12.97 -8.25
CA GLN A 99 -16.76 14.15 -8.66
C GLN A 99 -15.55 13.79 -9.51
N SER A 100 -14.95 12.63 -9.26
CA SER A 100 -13.73 12.17 -9.95
C SER A 100 -14.03 11.28 -11.16
N TYR A 101 -15.24 10.70 -11.24
CA TYR A 101 -15.66 9.86 -12.37
C TYR A 101 -15.31 10.48 -13.73
N PRO A 102 -14.72 9.73 -14.68
CA PRO A 102 -14.40 8.29 -14.68
C PRO A 102 -13.02 7.91 -14.09
N LEU A 103 -12.43 8.75 -13.26
CA LEU A 103 -11.16 8.49 -12.58
C LEU A 103 -11.37 7.86 -11.21
N PHE A 104 -10.44 7.02 -10.79
CA PHE A 104 -10.42 6.40 -9.47
C PHE A 104 -9.68 7.26 -8.46
N GLN A 105 -10.40 7.95 -7.58
CA GLN A 105 -9.80 8.67 -6.44
C GLN A 105 -9.46 7.69 -5.31
N GLU A 106 -8.47 6.84 -5.56
CA GLU A 106 -8.15 5.71 -4.69
C GLU A 106 -6.64 5.45 -4.60
N LEU A 107 -6.20 5.02 -3.41
CA LEU A 107 -4.90 4.39 -3.20
C LEU A 107 -5.12 2.97 -2.67
N TRP A 108 -4.53 1.99 -3.36
CA TRP A 108 -4.60 0.58 -3.00
C TRP A 108 -3.23 0.05 -2.60
N LYS A 109 -3.20 -0.88 -1.65
CA LYS A 109 -2.03 -1.64 -1.23
C LYS A 109 -2.30 -3.12 -1.39
N PHE A 110 -1.41 -3.83 -2.07
CA PHE A 110 -1.38 -5.28 -2.15
C PHE A 110 -0.20 -5.79 -1.34
N ASN A 111 -0.44 -6.64 -0.36
CA ASN A 111 0.63 -7.31 0.37
C ASN A 111 1.00 -8.63 -0.33
N PHE A 112 2.28 -8.81 -0.66
CA PHE A 112 2.73 -9.98 -1.43
C PHE A 112 2.58 -11.30 -0.67
N ALA A 113 2.82 -11.29 0.65
CA ALA A 113 2.78 -12.50 1.47
C ALA A 113 1.35 -13.00 1.70
N SER A 114 0.44 -12.10 2.09
CA SER A 114 -0.97 -12.46 2.31
C SER A 114 -1.80 -12.53 1.04
N ARG A 115 -1.29 -11.95 -0.06
CA ARG A 115 -2.00 -11.73 -1.33
C ARG A 115 -3.30 -10.95 -1.15
N GLN A 116 -3.35 -10.06 -0.15
CA GLN A 116 -4.53 -9.25 0.12
C GLN A 116 -4.34 -7.82 -0.38
N TRP A 117 -5.38 -7.32 -1.02
CA TRP A 117 -5.56 -5.91 -1.33
C TRP A 117 -6.27 -5.20 -0.18
N THR A 118 -5.86 -3.98 0.08
CA THR A 118 -6.48 -3.08 1.05
C THR A 118 -6.54 -1.69 0.45
N ARG A 119 -7.73 -1.09 0.44
CA ARG A 119 -7.93 0.29 0.02
C ARG A 119 -7.65 1.23 1.19
N PHE A 120 -6.92 2.31 0.94
CA PHE A 120 -6.75 3.38 1.90
C PHE A 120 -8.05 4.20 1.99
N ARG A 121 -8.48 4.51 3.21
CA ARG A 121 -9.62 5.40 3.51
C ARG A 121 -9.17 6.86 3.57
N ASN A 122 -8.64 7.37 2.47
CA ASN A 122 -8.04 8.71 2.39
C ASN A 122 -8.48 9.51 1.15
N SER A 123 -9.56 9.11 0.47
CA SER A 123 -10.05 9.71 -0.79
C SER A 123 -10.19 11.23 -0.72
N GLN A 124 -10.67 11.75 0.42
CA GLN A 124 -10.81 13.18 0.72
C GLN A 124 -9.54 14.02 0.55
N THR A 125 -8.37 13.40 0.67
CA THR A 125 -7.07 14.08 0.60
C THR A 125 -6.33 13.85 -0.72
N LEU A 126 -6.86 12.99 -1.59
CA LEU A 126 -6.22 12.68 -2.87
C LEU A 126 -6.45 13.81 -3.89
N PRO A 127 -5.48 14.09 -4.77
CA PRO A 127 -5.65 15.06 -5.84
C PRO A 127 -6.71 14.60 -6.87
N MET A 128 -7.13 15.51 -7.75
CA MET A 128 -8.07 15.20 -8.83
C MET A 128 -7.38 14.73 -10.13
N GLU A 129 -6.07 14.96 -10.25
CA GLU A 129 -5.24 14.54 -11.38
C GLU A 129 -4.76 13.08 -11.21
N LEU A 130 -5.71 12.17 -11.39
CA LEU A 130 -5.61 10.76 -10.98
C LEU A 130 -5.06 9.82 -12.06
N ALA A 131 -4.73 10.31 -13.26
CA ALA A 131 -4.15 9.49 -14.33
C ALA A 131 -2.84 10.09 -14.86
N SER A 132 -1.95 9.21 -15.31
CA SER A 132 -0.70 9.56 -16.00
C SER A 132 0.18 10.56 -15.22
N ASN A 133 0.15 10.46 -13.88
CA ASN A 133 1.08 11.16 -12.99
C ASN A 133 2.46 10.48 -13.00
N ALA A 134 3.45 11.10 -12.35
CA ALA A 134 4.69 10.43 -11.96
C ALA A 134 4.55 9.95 -10.51
N LEU A 135 4.93 8.70 -10.22
CA LEU A 135 4.87 8.13 -8.88
C LEU A 135 6.19 7.47 -8.51
N VAL A 136 6.70 7.82 -7.32
CA VAL A 136 7.90 7.24 -6.74
C VAL A 136 7.61 6.82 -5.31
N LEU A 137 7.99 5.59 -4.95
CA LEU A 137 8.04 5.17 -3.56
C LEU A 137 9.50 5.21 -3.08
N HIS A 138 9.78 6.04 -2.09
CA HIS A 138 11.08 6.03 -1.41
C HIS A 138 10.89 5.71 0.07
N ARG A 139 11.43 4.56 0.50
CA ARG A 139 11.20 4.00 1.83
C ARG A 139 9.68 3.82 2.06
N ASN A 140 9.10 4.59 2.98
CA ASN A 140 7.69 4.59 3.31
C ASN A 140 6.96 5.86 2.84
N ILE A 141 7.58 6.67 1.98
CA ILE A 141 6.97 7.88 1.43
C ILE A 141 6.65 7.65 -0.04
N LEU A 142 5.36 7.60 -0.33
CA LEU A 142 4.83 7.64 -1.69
C LEU A 142 4.75 9.09 -2.15
N MET A 143 5.36 9.40 -3.28
CA MET A 143 5.38 10.72 -3.89
C MET A 143 4.62 10.66 -5.21
N VAL A 144 3.68 11.57 -5.42
CA VAL A 144 2.90 11.68 -6.67
C VAL A 144 3.05 13.09 -7.19
N TYR A 145 3.47 13.22 -8.45
CA TYR A 145 3.71 14.50 -9.10
C TYR A 145 2.94 14.59 -10.42
N GLY A 146 2.27 15.73 -10.61
CA GLY A 146 1.56 16.07 -11.84
C GLY A 146 0.41 15.13 -12.18
N GLY A 147 0.26 14.81 -13.47
CA GLY A 147 -0.83 13.99 -13.98
C GLY A 147 -1.98 14.81 -14.56
N THR A 148 -3.06 14.11 -14.93
CA THR A 148 -4.24 14.70 -15.57
C THR A 148 -5.55 14.26 -14.91
N GLY A 149 -6.51 15.19 -14.88
CA GLY A 149 -7.93 14.91 -14.67
C GLY A 149 -8.61 14.40 -15.95
N SER A 150 -9.92 14.19 -15.88
CA SER A 150 -10.78 13.86 -17.02
C SER A 150 -11.73 15.04 -17.30
N PRO A 151 -11.87 15.53 -18.54
CA PRO A 151 -11.19 15.08 -19.77
C PRO A 151 -9.67 15.29 -19.76
N PHE A 152 -8.93 14.39 -20.41
CA PHE A 152 -7.47 14.38 -20.39
C PHE A 152 -6.84 15.61 -21.05
N GLY A 153 -5.72 16.07 -20.50
CA GLY A 153 -4.94 17.20 -21.01
C GLY A 153 -5.53 18.58 -20.72
N ILE A 154 -6.80 18.66 -20.32
CA ILE A 154 -7.47 19.92 -19.97
C ILE A 154 -7.08 20.37 -18.56
N ARG A 155 -7.05 19.44 -17.60
CA ARG A 155 -6.58 19.69 -16.24
C ARG A 155 -5.32 18.89 -15.98
N CYS A 156 -4.17 19.54 -16.13
CA CYS A 156 -2.87 18.98 -15.78
C CYS A 156 -2.38 19.60 -14.48
N SER A 157 -1.59 18.84 -13.71
CA SER A 157 -0.99 19.32 -12.47
C SER A 157 0.54 19.41 -12.59
N ASN A 158 1.14 20.30 -11.80
CA ASN A 158 2.57 20.37 -11.48
C ASN A 158 2.79 20.30 -9.95
N GLN A 159 1.77 19.88 -9.20
CA GLN A 159 1.84 19.78 -7.74
C GLN A 159 2.48 18.45 -7.34
N LEU A 160 3.16 18.47 -6.19
CA LEU A 160 3.76 17.30 -5.57
C LEU A 160 2.98 16.93 -4.32
N TYR A 161 2.53 15.69 -4.22
CA TYR A 161 1.86 15.14 -3.06
C TYR A 161 2.71 14.04 -2.43
N VAL A 162 2.64 13.91 -1.11
CA VAL A 162 3.28 12.84 -0.34
C VAL A 162 2.30 12.11 0.55
N CYS A 163 2.47 10.79 0.67
CA CYS A 163 1.73 9.94 1.61
C CYS A 163 2.68 8.99 2.34
N LYS A 164 2.50 8.87 3.66
CA LYS A 164 3.18 7.89 4.50
C LYS A 164 2.44 6.55 4.44
N VAL A 165 2.96 5.60 3.67
CA VAL A 165 2.24 4.33 3.38
C VAL A 165 2.29 3.29 4.50
N ASN A 166 3.04 3.56 5.57
CA ASN A 166 3.05 2.73 6.78
C ASN A 166 1.96 3.12 7.77
N ASP A 167 1.45 4.35 7.67
CA ASP A 167 0.35 4.81 8.51
C ASP A 167 -0.94 4.17 7.97
N GLU A 168 -1.78 3.68 8.87
CA GLU A 168 -3.08 3.16 8.47
C GLU A 168 -3.88 4.31 7.84
N ASN A 169 -4.24 4.18 6.56
CA ASN A 169 -4.93 5.22 5.80
C ASN A 169 -4.17 6.55 5.74
N GLY A 170 -2.83 6.51 5.63
CA GLY A 170 -1.98 7.69 5.50
C GLY A 170 -2.53 8.72 4.52
N LEU A 171 -2.62 9.98 4.95
CA LEU A 171 -3.20 11.07 4.16
C LEU A 171 -2.24 11.50 3.05
N MET A 172 -2.79 11.96 1.93
CA MET A 172 -2.03 12.67 0.91
C MET A 172 -1.92 14.14 1.29
N VAL A 173 -0.70 14.66 1.32
CA VAL A 173 -0.41 16.03 1.70
C VAL A 173 0.34 16.71 0.56
N GLU A 174 -0.16 17.84 0.10
CA GLU A 174 0.55 18.66 -0.88
C GLU A 174 1.83 19.23 -0.27
N VAL A 175 2.93 19.13 -1.01
CA VAL A 175 4.22 19.73 -0.65
C VAL A 175 4.26 21.15 -1.19
N ASN A 176 4.26 22.12 -0.28
CA ASN A 176 4.48 23.51 -0.64
C ASN A 176 5.89 23.69 -1.21
N THR A 177 5.96 24.11 -2.47
CA THR A 177 7.22 24.36 -3.19
C THR A 177 7.43 25.86 -3.39
N THR A 178 8.68 26.27 -3.61
CA THR A 178 9.06 27.65 -3.86
C THR A 178 9.94 27.74 -5.12
N GLY A 179 10.03 28.93 -5.71
CA GLY A 179 10.76 29.15 -6.96
C GLY A 179 9.88 29.00 -8.21
N GLN A 180 10.52 28.88 -9.38
CA GLN A 180 9.80 28.69 -10.63
C GLN A 180 9.33 27.24 -10.75
N LEU A 181 8.01 27.06 -10.81
CA LEU A 181 7.43 25.74 -10.98
C LEU A 181 7.55 25.26 -12.44
N PRO A 182 7.78 23.96 -12.66
CA PRO A 182 7.63 23.34 -13.98
C PRO A 182 6.20 23.50 -14.52
N LEU A 183 6.04 23.37 -15.84
CA LEU A 183 4.72 23.37 -16.45
C LEU A 183 3.89 22.16 -15.99
N PRO A 184 2.56 22.31 -15.83
CA PRO A 184 1.67 21.21 -15.50
C PRO A 184 1.61 20.22 -16.67
N LEU A 185 1.95 18.95 -16.40
CA LEU A 185 2.14 17.92 -17.41
C LEU A 185 1.68 16.54 -16.90
N TYR A 186 1.41 15.64 -17.86
CA TYR A 186 1.10 14.23 -17.63
C TYR A 186 1.83 13.36 -18.68
N GLY A 187 2.11 12.10 -18.35
CA GLY A 187 2.84 11.15 -19.21
C GLY A 187 2.94 9.74 -18.67
#